data_AF-A0A7W1JHF8-F1
#
_entry.id   AF-A0A7W1JHF8-F1
#
_cell.length_a   1.000
_cell.length_b   1.000
_cell.length_c   1.000
_cell.angle_alpha   90.00
_cell.angle_beta   90.00
_cell.angle_gamma   90.00
#
_symmetry.space_group_name_H-M   'P 1'
#
loop_
_entity.id
_entity.type
_entity.pdbx_description
1 polymer ?
#
loop_
_entity_poly.entity_id
_entity_poly.type
_entity_poly.pdbx_seq_one_letter_code
_entity_poly.pdbx_strand_id
1 'polypeptide(L)'
;MTDDLLDLRVGELLDLLASDSPAPAGGSVAALTVAMSAGLVAMAARVSGDAGGIAQAESIRARVAPLAAEDARAYRDALAAMHA
;
A
#
# COMPACT_ATOMS: atom_id res chain seq x y z
N MET A 1 -13.05 -2.68 -13.62
CA MET A 1 -11.92 -3.44 -13.03
C MET A 1 -11.21 -2.43 -12.16
N THR A 2 -11.32 -2.55 -10.85
CA THR A 2 -10.55 -1.68 -9.95
C THR A 2 -9.12 -2.14 -10.10
N ASP A 3 -8.29 -1.39 -10.84
CA ASP A 3 -6.86 -1.66 -10.90
C ASP A 3 -6.37 -1.77 -9.46
N ASP A 4 -5.85 -2.96 -9.10
CA ASP A 4 -5.24 -3.12 -7.79
C ASP A 4 -4.04 -2.17 -7.78
N LEU A 5 -3.99 -1.27 -6.78
CA LEU A 5 -2.90 -0.30 -6.67
C LEU A 5 -1.53 -0.98 -6.63
N LEU A 6 -1.50 -2.24 -6.20
CA LEU A 6 -0.30 -3.08 -6.16
C LEU A 6 0.16 -3.60 -7.54
N ASP A 7 -0.71 -3.58 -8.54
CA ASP A 7 -0.42 -4.04 -9.90
C ASP A 7 0.08 -2.91 -10.82
N LEU A 8 -0.07 -1.64 -10.40
CA LEU A 8 0.40 -0.49 -11.15
C LEU A 8 1.94 -0.45 -11.20
N ARG A 9 2.48 0.00 -12.34
CA ARG A 9 3.89 0.40 -12.38
C ARG A 9 4.09 1.58 -11.45
N VAL A 10 5.28 1.69 -10.86
CA VAL A 10 5.62 2.79 -9.94
C VAL A 10 5.36 4.16 -10.57
N GLY A 11 5.69 4.34 -11.86
CA GLY A 11 5.39 5.59 -12.57
C GLY A 11 3.90 5.90 -12.66
N GLU A 12 3.08 4.90 -13.01
CA GLU A 12 1.62 5.04 -13.10
C GLU A 12 0.99 5.36 -11.73
N LEU A 13 1.50 4.72 -10.67
CA LEU A 13 1.09 5.03 -9.30
C LEU A 13 1.42 6.50 -8.94
N LEU A 14 2.60 6.98 -9.30
CA LEU A 14 3.02 8.37 -9.02
C LEU A 14 2.17 9.38 -9.81
N ASP A 15 1.90 9.12 -11.08
CA ASP A 15 1.04 9.95 -11.91
C ASP A 15 -0.40 10.00 -11.35
N LEU A 16 -0.93 8.84 -10.94
CA LEU A 16 -2.24 8.74 -10.33
C LEU A 16 -2.30 9.50 -8.99
N LEU A 17 -1.27 9.40 -8.15
CA LEU A 17 -1.18 10.14 -6.89
C LEU A 17 -1.10 11.66 -7.08
N ALA A 18 -0.53 12.13 -8.19
CA ALA A 18 -0.42 13.54 -8.52
C ALA A 18 -1.66 14.10 -9.25
N SER A 19 -2.62 13.24 -9.61
CA SER A 19 -3.83 13.61 -10.35
C SER A 19 -4.87 14.31 -9.46
N ASP A 20 -5.95 14.78 -10.08
CA ASP A 20 -7.15 15.28 -9.43
C ASP A 20 -8.12 14.15 -9.00
N SER A 21 -7.72 12.88 -9.14
CA SER A 21 -8.50 11.73 -8.69
C SER A 21 -8.70 11.77 -7.17
N PRO A 22 -9.90 11.47 -6.66
CA PRO A 22 -10.18 11.46 -5.22
C PRO A 22 -9.45 10.35 -4.46
N ALA A 23 -9.00 9.29 -5.13
CA ALA A 23 -8.23 8.21 -4.54
C ALA A 23 -7.25 7.63 -5.57
N PRO A 24 -6.10 7.06 -5.15
CA PRO A 24 -5.58 6.86 -3.80
C PRO A 24 -5.30 8.16 -3.02
N ALA A 25 -5.48 8.11 -1.70
CA ALA A 25 -5.28 9.24 -0.78
C ALA A 25 -4.15 8.93 0.23
N GLY A 26 -4.01 9.76 1.27
CA GLY A 26 -2.94 9.63 2.26
C GLY A 26 -2.85 8.25 2.94
N GLY A 27 -3.99 7.60 3.21
CA GLY A 27 -4.02 6.26 3.80
C GLY A 27 -3.41 5.20 2.89
N SER A 28 -3.72 5.28 1.59
CA SER A 28 -3.16 4.41 0.56
C SER A 28 -1.63 4.54 0.49
N VAL A 29 -1.13 5.78 0.49
CA VAL A 29 0.32 6.06 0.48
C VAL A 29 1.00 5.58 1.77
N ALA A 30 0.36 5.76 2.92
CA ALA A 30 0.88 5.28 4.20
C ALA A 30 1.04 3.76 4.20
N ALA A 31 0.03 3.02 3.71
CA ALA A 31 0.07 1.56 3.59
C ALA A 31 1.22 1.10 2.69
N LEU A 32 1.39 1.70 1.51
CA LEU A 32 2.50 1.42 0.60
C LEU A 32 3.86 1.76 1.22
N THR A 33 3.95 2.87 1.95
CA THR A 33 5.18 3.28 2.64
C THR A 33 5.60 2.24 3.66
N VAL A 34 4.68 1.77 4.50
CA VAL A 34 4.96 0.71 5.48
C VAL A 34 5.33 -0.60 4.78
N ALA A 35 4.66 -0.96 3.69
CA ALA A 35 4.99 -2.17 2.92
C ALA A 35 6.41 -2.13 2.34
N MET A 36 6.83 -0.97 1.80
CA MET A 36 8.20 -0.75 1.32
C MET A 36 9.21 -0.83 2.47
N SER A 37 8.94 -0.17 3.61
CA SER A 37 9.80 -0.24 4.79
C SER A 37 9.94 -1.66 5.32
N ALA A 38 8.84 -2.43 5.38
CA ALA A 38 8.87 -3.83 5.79
C ALA A 38 9.72 -4.68 4.83
N GLY A 39 9.65 -4.43 3.53
CA GLY A 39 10.54 -5.08 2.54
C GLY A 39 12.02 -4.79 2.80
N LEU A 40 12.38 -3.55 3.15
CA LEU A 40 13.74 -3.18 3.51
C LEU A 40 14.20 -3.86 4.81
N VAL A 41 13.33 -3.94 5.82
CA VAL A 41 13.64 -4.66 7.06
C VAL A 41 13.85 -6.16 6.79
N ALA A 42 13.00 -6.78 5.96
CA ALA A 42 13.18 -8.18 5.56
C ALA A 42 14.52 -8.39 4.84
N MET A 43 14.92 -7.47 3.97
CA MET A 43 16.22 -7.49 3.30
C MET A 43 17.38 -7.44 4.32
N ALA A 44 17.33 -6.49 5.25
CA ALA A 44 18.37 -6.36 6.29
C ALA A 44 18.44 -7.62 7.19
N ALA A 45 17.29 -8.17 7.57
CA ALA A 45 17.21 -9.39 8.38
C ALA A 45 17.78 -10.63 7.64
N ARG A 46 17.60 -10.72 6.32
CA ARG A 46 18.25 -11.76 5.49
C ARG A 46 19.78 -11.63 5.50
N VAL A 47 20.28 -10.41 5.40
CA VAL A 47 21.74 -10.14 5.44
C VAL A 47 22.33 -10.47 6.81
N SER A 48 21.60 -10.24 7.90
CA SER A 48 22.06 -10.53 9.27
C SER A 48 21.83 -11.98 9.73
N GLY A 49 21.02 -12.77 9.01
CA GLY A 49 20.62 -14.11 9.44
C GLY A 49 19.54 -14.14 10.52
N ASP A 50 18.82 -13.02 10.74
CA ASP A 50 17.73 -12.92 11.72
C ASP A 50 16.42 -13.51 11.16
N ALA A 51 16.20 -14.81 11.43
CA ALA A 51 14.99 -15.51 11.00
C ALA A 51 13.69 -14.91 11.58
N GLY A 52 13.74 -14.37 12.81
CA GLY A 52 12.58 -13.75 13.45
C GLY A 52 12.21 -12.43 12.78
N GLY A 53 13.21 -11.60 12.51
CA GLY A 53 13.05 -10.35 11.76
C GLY A 53 12.49 -10.56 10.36
N ILE A 54 12.94 -11.60 9.63
CA ILE A 54 12.40 -11.96 8.32
C ILE A 54 10.90 -12.27 8.43
N ALA A 55 10.51 -13.19 9.34
CA ALA A 55 9.12 -13.61 9.48
C ALA A 55 8.20 -12.45 9.88
N GLN A 56 8.64 -11.60 10.81
CA GLN A 56 7.86 -10.44 11.24
C GLN A 56 7.70 -9.41 10.12
N ALA A 57 8.76 -9.09 9.39
CA ALA A 57 8.73 -8.12 8.31
C ALA A 57 7.84 -8.57 7.15
N GLU A 58 7.93 -9.84 6.74
CA GLU A 58 7.05 -10.40 5.69
C GLU A 58 5.59 -10.44 6.14
N SER A 59 5.31 -10.79 7.40
CA SER A 59 3.96 -10.75 7.97
C SER A 59 3.36 -9.35 7.98
N ILE A 60 4.15 -8.33 8.37
CA ILE A 60 3.73 -6.93 8.28
C ILE A 60 3.43 -6.61 6.81
N ARG A 61 4.40 -6.78 5.91
CA ARG A 61 4.25 -6.44 4.49
C ARG A 61 2.99 -7.05 3.86
N ALA A 62 2.74 -8.34 4.11
CA ALA A 62 1.57 -9.05 3.61
C ALA A 62 0.24 -8.49 4.13
N ARG A 63 0.22 -7.97 5.36
CA ARG A 63 -0.98 -7.36 5.96
C ARG A 63 -1.22 -5.92 5.51
N VAL A 64 -0.17 -5.11 5.35
CA VAL A 64 -0.32 -3.68 5.06
C VAL A 64 -0.46 -3.37 3.58
N ALA A 65 0.19 -4.14 2.69
CA ALA A 65 0.13 -3.86 1.25
C ALA A 65 -1.32 -3.82 0.70
N PRO A 66 -2.22 -4.77 1.03
CA PRO A 66 -3.61 -4.74 0.56
C PRO A 66 -4.38 -3.52 1.05
N LEU A 67 -4.04 -2.97 2.24
CA LEU A 67 -4.72 -1.81 2.82
C LEU A 67 -4.67 -0.58 1.92
N ALA A 68 -3.70 -0.51 1.00
CA ALA A 68 -3.65 0.58 0.02
C ALA A 68 -4.90 0.59 -0.86
N ALA A 69 -5.25 -0.57 -1.44
CA ALA A 69 -6.44 -0.70 -2.27
C ALA A 69 -7.73 -0.59 -1.44
N GLU A 70 -7.71 -1.07 -0.19
CA GLU A 70 -8.85 -0.97 0.72
C GLU A 70 -9.18 0.46 1.12
N ASP A 71 -8.17 1.29 1.42
CA ASP A 71 -8.32 2.72 1.70
C ASP A 71 -8.96 3.44 0.51
N ALA A 72 -8.42 3.23 -0.69
CA ALA A 72 -8.95 3.83 -1.92
C ALA A 72 -10.42 3.43 -2.17
N ARG A 73 -10.77 2.17 -1.90
CA ARG A 73 -12.15 1.68 -2.03
C ARG A 73 -13.08 2.29 -0.98
N ALA A 74 -12.69 2.24 0.29
CA ALA A 74 -13.48 2.79 1.40
C ALA A 74 -13.77 4.28 1.21
N TYR A 75 -12.79 5.05 0.73
CA TYR A 75 -12.99 6.47 0.46
C TYR A 75 -13.98 6.73 -0.69
N ARG A 76 -13.89 5.96 -1.79
CA ARG A 76 -14.86 6.06 -2.90
C ARG A 76 -16.29 5.71 -2.44
N ASP A 77 -16.44 4.66 -1.63
CA ASP A 77 -17.74 4.26 -1.10
C ASP A 77 -18.33 5.35 -0.20
N ALA A 78 -17.49 5.98 0.64
CA ALA A 78 -17.91 7.10 1.48
C ALA A 78 -18.35 8.33 0.65
N LEU A 79 -17.60 8.70 -0.38
CA LEU A 79 -17.97 9.79 -1.29
C LEU A 79 -19.29 9.51 -2.02
N ALA A 80 -19.50 8.28 -2.48
CA ALA A 80 -20.75 7.88 -3.13
C ALA A 80 -21.95 7.99 -2.18
N ALA A 81 -21.78 7.58 -0.91
CA ALA A 81 -22.84 7.68 0.10
C ALA A 81 -23.16 9.14 0.50
N MET A 82 -22.19 10.06 0.42
CA MET A 82 -22.42 11.49 0.71
C MET A 82 -23.17 12.22 -0.40
N HIS A 83 -23.17 11.68 -1.63
CA HIS A 83 -23.83 12.27 -2.79
C HIS A 83 -25.14 11.54 -3.18
N ALA A 84 -25.57 10.56 -2.38
CA ALA A 84 -26.83 9.83 -2.55
C ALA A 84 -27.97 10.51 -1.77
#